data_AF-A0A915NUJ7-F1
#
_entry.id   AF-A0A915NUJ7-F1
#
_cell.length_a   1.000
_cell.length_b   1.000
_cell.length_c   1.000
_cell.angle_alpha   90.00
_cell.angle_beta   90.00
_cell.angle_gamma   90.00
#
_symmetry.space_group_name_H-M   'P 1'
#
loop_
_entity.id
_entity.type
_entity.pdbx_description
1 polymer ?
#
loop_
_entity_poly.entity_id
_entity_poly.type
_entity_poly.pdbx_seq_one_letter_code
_entity_poly.pdbx_strand_id
1 'polypeptide(L)'
;MVKLCLEDEAQTRFLAKVIPIEETCYASMPQILSSLSGMLSKHLESFTKDFDFPPCYAIDFKARNTQAIERQPVYDEVVALMNEQSKGSKVNLTMPDLLIVVHAIRTVAFLSIIRNYAQNKKYVLRKPSPAEENKEKKEKVEDGGEDDGDDNKVGGENEDKSDEGEEVKNDKEEVEGAVD
;
A
#
# COMPACT_ATOMS: atom_id res chain seq x y z
N MET A 1 20.66 3.30 10.75
CA MET A 1 19.31 2.81 10.39
C MET A 1 19.16 1.39 10.93
N VAL A 2 17.95 1.02 11.38
CA VAL A 2 17.66 -0.05 12.35
C VAL A 2 18.28 -1.42 11.99
N LYS A 3 19.45 -1.73 12.56
CA LYS A 3 20.17 -3.00 12.38
C LYS A 3 19.48 -4.19 13.08
N LEU A 4 18.48 -3.89 13.92
CA LEU A 4 17.72 -4.86 14.73
C LEU A 4 16.94 -5.91 13.91
N CYS A 5 16.58 -5.64 12.67
CA CYS A 5 15.78 -6.58 11.86
C CYS A 5 16.64 -7.58 11.07
N LEU A 6 17.93 -7.29 10.88
CA LEU A 6 18.85 -8.10 10.09
C LEU A 6 19.66 -9.08 10.94
N GLU A 7 19.88 -8.73 12.21
CA GLU A 7 20.60 -9.57 13.15
C GLU A 7 19.60 -10.37 13.99
N ASP A 8 19.76 -11.69 14.02
CA ASP A 8 18.95 -12.67 14.78
C ASP A 8 18.99 -12.45 16.31
N GLU A 9 19.71 -11.43 16.77
CA GLU A 9 20.03 -11.11 18.15
C GLU A 9 18.98 -10.23 18.85
N ALA A 10 18.16 -9.46 18.10
CA ALA A 10 17.16 -8.58 18.68
C ALA A 10 15.79 -9.28 18.89
N GLN A 11 15.79 -10.40 19.61
CA GLN A 11 14.56 -11.14 19.90
C GLN A 11 13.80 -10.52 21.08
N THR A 12 12.97 -9.53 20.79
CA THR A 12 11.97 -9.04 21.74
C THR A 12 10.74 -9.95 21.67
N ARG A 13 10.53 -10.76 22.72
CA ARG A 13 9.49 -11.82 22.75
C ARG A 13 8.08 -11.36 22.33
N PHE A 14 7.73 -10.12 22.62
CA PHE A 14 6.38 -9.59 22.40
C PHE A 14 6.26 -8.65 21.20
N LEU A 15 7.36 -8.27 20.54
CA LEU A 15 7.32 -7.32 19.45
C LEU A 15 7.26 -8.07 18.12
N ALA A 16 6.14 -7.93 17.41
CA ALA A 16 5.96 -8.60 16.13
C ALA A 16 6.66 -7.86 14.98
N LYS A 17 6.58 -6.54 14.95
CA LYS A 17 7.02 -5.70 13.83
C LYS A 17 7.44 -4.31 14.28
N VAL A 18 8.53 -3.79 13.72
CA VAL A 18 8.97 -2.41 13.87
C VAL A 18 8.72 -1.68 12.56
N ILE A 19 8.34 -0.40 12.61
CA ILE A 19 8.36 0.46 11.43
C ILE A 19 9.21 1.67 11.79
N PRO A 20 10.36 1.88 11.14
CA PRO A 20 11.15 3.08 11.39
C PRO A 20 10.34 4.29 10.95
N ILE A 21 10.32 5.33 11.79
CA ILE A 21 9.71 6.63 11.49
C ILE A 21 10.83 7.67 11.44
N GLU A 22 10.83 8.51 10.42
CA GLU A 22 11.85 9.55 10.22
C GLU A 22 11.34 10.92 10.61
N GLU A 23 10.11 11.26 10.19
CA GLU A 23 9.48 12.53 10.53
C GLU A 23 8.05 12.32 11.03
N THR A 24 7.58 13.27 11.83
CA THR A 24 6.20 13.32 12.32
C THR A 24 5.65 14.72 12.11
N CYS A 25 4.40 14.83 11.68
CA CYS A 25 3.72 16.11 11.49
C CYS A 25 2.25 16.02 11.94
N TYR A 26 1.51 17.13 11.90
CA TYR A 26 0.08 17.08 12.14
C TYR A 26 -0.62 16.33 11.00
N ALA A 27 -1.66 15.57 11.32
CA ALA A 27 -2.44 14.78 10.35
C ALA A 27 -3.33 15.67 9.46
N SER A 28 -2.68 16.47 8.62
CA SER A 28 -3.28 17.36 7.64
C SER A 28 -2.52 17.24 6.33
N MET A 29 -3.26 17.13 5.23
CA MET A 29 -2.72 16.97 3.88
C MET A 29 -1.55 17.92 3.54
N PRO A 30 -1.66 19.25 3.69
CA PRO A 30 -0.56 20.17 3.37
C PRO A 30 0.70 19.93 4.20
N GLN A 31 0.56 19.57 5.49
CA GLN A 31 1.74 19.29 6.33
C GLN A 31 2.40 17.97 5.94
N ILE A 32 1.58 16.95 5.65
CA ILE A 32 2.07 15.65 5.19
C ILE A 32 2.87 15.85 3.90
N LEU A 33 2.31 16.53 2.89
CA LEU A 33 2.97 16.73 1.60
C LEU A 33 4.24 17.57 1.71
N SER A 34 4.24 18.62 2.54
CA SER A 34 5.43 19.44 2.76
C SER A 34 6.58 18.63 3.39
N SER A 35 6.29 17.83 4.42
CA SER A 35 7.29 16.94 5.02
C SER A 35 7.74 15.86 4.03
N LEU A 36 6.80 15.20 3.34
CA LEU A 36 7.10 14.14 2.39
C LEU A 36 8.00 14.64 1.25
N SER A 37 7.73 15.82 0.71
CA SER A 37 8.52 16.44 -0.36
C SER A 37 10.00 16.57 0.04
N GLY A 38 10.27 17.14 1.22
CA GLY A 38 11.63 17.28 1.73
C GLY A 38 12.32 15.94 2.02
N MET A 39 11.56 14.92 2.42
CA MET A 39 12.09 13.57 2.61
C MET A 39 12.38 12.88 1.26
N LEU A 40 11.47 13.00 0.29
CA LEU A 40 11.59 12.40 -1.04
C LEU A 40 12.86 12.90 -1.73
N SER A 41 13.11 14.22 -1.74
CA SER A 41 14.31 14.78 -2.37
C SER A 41 15.59 14.16 -1.79
N LYS A 42 15.70 14.06 -0.46
CA LYS A 42 16.87 13.45 0.21
C LYS A 42 17.06 11.98 -0.16
N HIS A 43 15.96 11.22 -0.16
CA HIS A 43 16.01 9.78 -0.45
C HIS A 43 16.25 9.47 -1.92
N LEU A 44 15.70 10.27 -2.83
CA LEU A 44 15.92 10.18 -4.27
C LEU A 44 17.35 10.55 -4.64
N GLU A 45 17.87 11.67 -4.12
CA GLU A 45 19.27 12.06 -4.33
C GLU A 45 20.25 10.97 -3.87
N SER A 46 19.97 10.35 -2.73
CA SER A 46 20.81 9.25 -2.26
C SER A 46 20.60 7.98 -3.10
N PHE A 47 19.43 7.74 -3.68
CA PHE A 47 19.19 6.56 -4.52
C PHE A 47 19.88 6.70 -5.88
N THR A 48 19.79 7.87 -6.51
CA THR A 48 20.44 8.16 -7.80
C THR A 48 21.97 8.11 -7.72
N LYS A 49 22.55 8.33 -6.53
CA LYS A 49 23.99 8.13 -6.29
C LYS A 49 24.39 6.65 -6.30
N ASP A 50 23.49 5.79 -5.85
CA ASP A 50 23.71 4.35 -5.75
C ASP A 50 23.35 3.63 -7.07
N PHE A 51 22.36 4.14 -7.81
CA PHE A 51 21.76 3.52 -9.00
C PHE A 51 21.46 4.53 -10.12
N ASP A 52 21.70 4.13 -11.37
CA ASP A 52 21.49 4.98 -12.57
C ASP A 52 20.07 4.84 -13.18
N PHE A 53 19.10 4.35 -12.41
CA PHE A 53 17.72 4.14 -12.85
C PHE A 53 16.70 4.74 -11.87
N PRO A 54 15.48 5.11 -12.31
CA PRO A 54 14.47 5.66 -11.42
C PRO A 54 13.90 4.55 -10.50
N PRO A 55 13.74 4.81 -9.19
CA PRO A 55 13.27 3.79 -8.24
C PRO A 55 11.81 3.41 -8.50
N CYS A 56 11.47 2.14 -8.26
CA CYS A 56 10.09 1.71 -8.11
C CYS A 56 9.60 1.98 -6.68
N TYR A 57 8.35 2.38 -6.51
CA TYR A 57 7.81 2.74 -5.21
C TYR A 57 6.43 2.14 -4.90
N ALA A 58 6.12 2.07 -3.62
CA ALA A 58 4.79 1.75 -3.10
C ALA A 58 4.42 2.70 -1.97
N ILE A 59 3.11 2.84 -1.73
CA ILE A 59 2.57 3.68 -0.65
C ILE A 59 1.85 2.77 0.36
N ASP A 60 2.34 2.75 1.61
CA ASP A 60 1.67 2.10 2.75
C ASP A 60 0.96 3.16 3.61
N PHE A 61 -0.33 3.32 3.35
CA PHE A 61 -1.19 4.20 4.13
C PHE A 61 -1.94 3.44 5.22
N LYS A 62 -1.92 3.97 6.45
CA LYS A 62 -2.76 3.46 7.55
C LYS A 62 -3.30 4.60 8.40
N ALA A 63 -4.62 4.67 8.54
CA ALA A 63 -5.29 5.63 9.42
C ALA A 63 -5.93 4.90 10.61
N ARG A 64 -5.71 5.42 11.83
CA ARG A 64 -6.35 4.93 13.06
C ARG A 64 -6.93 6.08 13.87
N ASN A 65 -8.22 6.01 14.18
CA ASN A 65 -8.92 7.01 14.97
C ASN A 65 -8.69 8.44 14.43
N THR A 66 -8.66 8.59 13.11
CA THR A 66 -8.57 9.90 12.44
C THR A 66 -9.63 9.96 11.36
N GLN A 67 -10.29 11.11 11.23
CA GLN A 67 -11.23 11.42 10.16
C GLN A 67 -10.71 12.56 9.28
N ALA A 68 -9.51 13.07 9.56
CA ALA A 68 -8.95 14.25 8.91
C ALA A 68 -8.29 13.95 7.56
N ILE A 69 -7.96 12.68 7.29
CA ILE A 69 -7.28 12.26 6.07
C ILE A 69 -7.93 11.02 5.49
N GLU A 70 -8.19 11.07 4.20
CA GLU A 70 -8.73 9.97 3.43
C GLU A 70 -7.63 9.28 2.64
N ARG A 71 -7.85 8.00 2.34
CA ARG A 71 -6.85 7.19 1.62
C ARG A 71 -6.60 7.73 0.22
N GLN A 72 -7.64 7.83 -0.61
CA GLN A 72 -7.46 8.14 -2.04
C GLN A 72 -6.74 9.46 -2.30
N PRO A 73 -7.10 10.59 -1.64
CA PRO A 73 -6.39 11.85 -1.82
C PRO A 73 -4.90 11.78 -1.45
N VAL A 74 -4.55 10.99 -0.43
CA VAL A 74 -3.13 10.76 -0.08
C VAL A 74 -2.39 10.03 -1.18
N TYR A 75 -3.00 9.01 -1.80
CA TYR A 75 -2.36 8.30 -2.91
C TYR A 75 -2.15 9.22 -4.10
N ASP A 76 -3.18 9.98 -4.49
CA ASP A 76 -3.14 10.84 -5.67
C ASP A 76 -2.07 11.93 -5.53
N GLU A 77 -2.03 12.60 -4.38
CA GLU A 77 -1.06 13.67 -4.09
C GLU A 77 0.38 13.14 -3.98
N VAL A 78 0.59 11.97 -3.37
CA VAL A 78 1.93 11.37 -3.28
C VAL A 78 2.42 10.90 -4.65
N VAL A 79 1.54 10.34 -5.48
CA VAL A 79 1.88 9.98 -6.87
C VAL A 79 2.25 11.23 -7.68
N ALA A 80 1.48 12.31 -7.54
CA ALA A 80 1.78 13.59 -8.18
C ALA A 80 3.15 14.14 -7.75
N LEU A 81 3.43 14.15 -6.45
CA LEU A 81 4.70 14.59 -5.89
C LEU A 81 5.88 13.74 -6.38
N MET A 82 5.71 12.42 -6.46
CA MET A 82 6.76 11.52 -6.95
C MET A 82 7.04 11.73 -8.45
N ASN A 83 6.00 11.98 -9.25
CA ASN A 83 6.14 12.28 -10.67
C ASN A 83 6.84 13.63 -10.92
N GLU A 84 6.65 14.62 -10.03
CA GLU A 84 7.33 15.91 -10.10
C GLU A 84 8.84 15.76 -9.81
N GLN A 85 9.19 15.00 -8.76
CA GLN A 85 10.56 14.85 -8.28
C GLN A 85 11.38 13.83 -9.09
N SER A 86 10.74 12.78 -9.60
CA SER A 86 11.39 11.69 -10.33
C SER A 86 10.58 11.27 -11.56
N LYS A 87 11.01 11.75 -12.72
CA LYS A 87 10.39 11.37 -14.00
C LYS A 87 10.82 9.94 -14.34
N GLY A 88 9.86 9.02 -14.39
CA GLY A 88 10.09 7.62 -14.79
C GLY A 88 9.97 6.58 -13.67
N SER A 89 9.73 7.01 -12.42
CA SER A 89 9.44 6.08 -11.33
C SER A 89 8.10 5.36 -11.55
N LYS A 90 8.10 4.04 -11.33
CA LYS A 90 6.93 3.18 -11.49
C LYS A 90 6.39 2.72 -10.14
N VAL A 91 5.07 2.52 -10.06
CA VAL A 91 4.44 1.93 -8.88
C VAL A 91 4.61 0.41 -8.92
N ASN A 92 5.19 -0.18 -7.88
CA ASN A 92 5.32 -1.62 -7.70
C ASN A 92 4.86 -2.01 -6.29
N LEU A 93 3.69 -2.65 -6.17
CA LEU A 93 3.10 -3.01 -4.88
C LEU A 93 3.71 -4.27 -4.24
N THR A 94 4.42 -5.08 -5.03
CA THR A 94 4.95 -6.37 -4.59
C THR A 94 6.37 -6.23 -4.05
N MET A 95 7.26 -5.62 -4.84
CA MET A 95 8.67 -5.41 -4.50
C MET A 95 9.10 -3.98 -4.83
N PRO A 96 8.73 -2.99 -4.00
CA PRO A 96 9.19 -1.62 -4.18
C PRO A 96 10.65 -1.44 -3.73
N ASP A 97 11.40 -0.60 -4.44
CA ASP A 97 12.71 -0.12 -3.99
C ASP A 97 12.54 0.84 -2.81
N LEU A 98 11.54 1.73 -2.91
CA LEU A 98 11.15 2.70 -1.91
C LEU A 98 9.71 2.46 -1.42
N LEU A 99 9.55 2.17 -0.14
CA LEU A 99 8.24 2.17 0.51
C LEU A 99 8.00 3.50 1.22
N ILE A 100 7.02 4.24 0.74
CA ILE A 100 6.55 5.49 1.36
C ILE A 100 5.50 5.12 2.39
N VAL A 101 5.81 5.31 3.67
CA VAL A 101 4.93 5.02 4.79
C VAL A 101 4.23 6.32 5.22
N VAL A 102 2.91 6.32 5.18
CA VAL A 102 2.07 7.42 5.67
C VAL A 102 1.07 6.86 6.66
N HIS A 103 1.42 6.89 7.95
CA HIS A 103 0.54 6.40 9.00
C HIS A 103 -0.02 7.57 9.79
N ALA A 104 -1.30 7.57 10.11
CA ALA A 104 -1.90 8.58 10.96
C ALA A 104 -2.62 7.95 12.14
N ILE A 105 -2.40 8.52 13.32
CA ILE A 105 -3.07 8.14 14.55
C ILE A 105 -3.56 9.41 15.21
N ARG A 106 -4.88 9.55 15.34
CA ARG A 106 -5.53 10.78 15.83
C ARG A 106 -5.05 12.01 15.04
N THR A 107 -4.35 12.93 15.68
CA THR A 107 -3.91 14.21 15.11
C THR A 107 -2.47 14.18 14.58
N VAL A 108 -1.78 13.03 14.64
CA VAL A 108 -0.36 12.93 14.27
C VAL A 108 -0.20 11.99 13.07
N ALA A 109 0.56 12.44 12.08
CA ALA A 109 1.05 11.64 10.97
C ALA A 109 2.52 11.25 11.20
N PHE A 110 2.84 10.01 10.84
CA PHE A 110 4.14 9.38 10.96
C PHE A 110 4.60 9.01 9.55
N LEU A 111 5.75 9.55 9.16
CA LEU A 111 6.27 9.49 7.80
C LEU A 111 7.62 8.78 7.79
N SER A 112 7.82 7.90 6.81
CA SER A 112 9.12 7.29 6.53
C SER A 112 9.22 6.89 5.07
N ILE A 113 10.45 6.90 4.54
CA ILE A 113 10.79 6.34 3.24
C ILE A 113 11.78 5.21 3.48
N ILE A 114 11.31 4.00 3.26
CA ILE A 114 12.04 2.79 3.62
C ILE A 114 12.59 2.14 2.36
N ARG A 115 13.91 1.94 2.32
CA ARG A 115 14.56 1.18 1.25
C ARG A 115 14.49 -0.32 1.51
N ASN A 116 14.41 -1.10 0.43
CA ASN A 116 14.56 -2.57 0.47
C ASN A 116 13.58 -3.24 1.46
N TYR A 117 12.34 -2.75 1.55
CA TYR A 117 11.37 -3.19 2.55
C TYR A 117 11.07 -4.71 2.49
N ALA A 118 10.98 -5.27 1.29
CA ALA A 118 10.79 -6.72 1.10
C ALA A 118 12.01 -7.53 1.54
N GLN A 119 13.23 -7.05 1.25
CA GLN A 119 14.47 -7.70 1.65
C GLN A 119 14.65 -7.69 3.16
N ASN A 120 14.17 -6.63 3.82
CA ASN A 120 14.16 -6.48 5.28
C ASN A 120 12.99 -7.24 5.95
N LYS A 121 12.43 -8.28 5.31
CA LYS A 121 11.30 -9.10 5.81
C LYS A 121 10.13 -8.25 6.31
N LYS A 122 9.85 -7.13 5.63
CA LYS A 122 8.79 -6.18 5.99
C LYS A 122 8.90 -5.70 7.46
N TYR A 123 10.12 -5.70 8.01
CA TYR A 123 10.50 -5.37 9.40
C TYR A 123 9.78 -6.20 10.47
N VAL A 124 9.42 -7.43 10.13
CA VAL A 124 8.94 -8.43 11.09
C VAL A 124 10.13 -8.92 11.90
N LEU A 125 10.05 -8.83 13.24
CA LEU A 125 11.13 -9.27 14.13
C LEU A 125 11.00 -10.74 14.53
N ARG A 126 9.80 -11.30 14.42
CA ARG A 126 9.57 -12.71 14.74
C ARG A 126 10.08 -13.58 13.59
N LYS A 127 10.76 -14.67 13.92
CA LYS A 127 11.11 -15.69 12.91
C LYS A 127 9.80 -16.25 12.32
N PRO A 128 9.67 -16.28 10.98
CA PRO A 128 8.53 -16.94 10.35
C PRO A 128 8.53 -18.42 10.75
N SER A 129 7.36 -18.99 10.94
CA SER A 129 7.25 -20.44 11.08
C SER A 129 7.68 -21.11 9.76
N PRO A 130 8.14 -22.37 9.77
CA PRO A 130 8.54 -23.08 8.54
C PRO A 130 7.43 -23.12 7.46
N ALA A 131 6.15 -23.00 7.87
CA ALA A 131 5.02 -22.95 6.97
C ALA A 131 4.86 -21.59 6.24
N GLU A 132 5.31 -20.50 6.85
CA GLU A 132 5.23 -19.14 6.29
C GLU A 132 6.39 -18.87 5.31
N GLU A 133 7.58 -19.44 5.55
CA GLU A 133 8.72 -19.34 4.64
C GLU A 133 8.42 -19.90 3.23
N ASN A 134 7.57 -20.92 3.16
CA ASN A 134 7.21 -21.56 1.89
C ASN A 134 6.23 -20.71 1.05
N LYS A 135 5.45 -19.81 1.68
CA LYS A 135 4.57 -18.86 0.98
C LYS A 135 5.34 -17.69 0.38
N GLU A 136 6.28 -17.11 1.15
CA GLU A 136 7.11 -15.99 0.68
C GLU A 136 8.04 -16.40 -0.48
N LYS A 137 8.50 -17.65 -0.51
CA LYS A 137 9.27 -18.19 -1.65
C LYS A 137 8.42 -18.35 -2.91
N LYS A 138 7.13 -18.63 -2.78
CA LYS A 138 6.23 -18.82 -3.92
C LYS A 138 5.90 -17.49 -4.61
N GLU A 139 5.69 -16.43 -3.83
CA GLU A 139 5.48 -15.06 -4.35
C GLU A 139 6.72 -14.51 -5.09
N LYS A 140 7.92 -15.03 -4.84
CA LYS A 140 9.16 -14.63 -5.54
C LYS A 140 9.39 -15.30 -6.91
N VAL A 141 8.68 -16.39 -7.23
CA VAL A 141 8.97 -17.21 -8.42
C VAL A 141 8.00 -16.92 -9.58
N GLU A 142 6.88 -16.22 -9.33
CA GLU A 142 5.83 -15.99 -10.35
C GLU A 142 6.06 -14.75 -11.24
N ASP A 143 7.14 -13.97 -11.08
CA ASP A 143 7.45 -12.80 -11.92
C ASP A 143 8.76 -12.98 -12.71
N GLY A 144 8.74 -13.91 -13.66
CA GLY A 144 9.88 -14.18 -14.54
C GLY A 144 9.56 -15.15 -15.67
N GLY A 145 8.89 -14.66 -16.73
CA GLY A 145 8.78 -15.34 -18.02
C GLY A 145 7.66 -14.79 -18.90
N GLU A 146 8.03 -13.99 -19.90
CA GLU A 146 7.16 -13.54 -20.99
C GLU A 146 6.80 -14.68 -21.96
N ASP A 147 5.59 -14.52 -22.50
CA ASP A 147 4.96 -15.01 -23.73
C ASP A 147 5.78 -15.86 -24.74
N ASP A 148 5.21 -16.99 -25.13
CA ASP A 148 5.18 -17.43 -26.53
C ASP A 148 3.92 -18.29 -26.73
N GLY A 149 3.01 -17.79 -27.55
CA GLY A 149 1.76 -18.45 -27.90
C GLY A 149 1.94 -19.60 -28.90
N ASP A 150 1.00 -20.55 -28.89
CA ASP A 150 0.32 -21.02 -30.10
C ASP A 150 -0.95 -21.81 -29.76
N ASP A 151 -1.91 -21.70 -30.68
CA ASP A 151 -3.28 -22.18 -30.69
C ASP A 151 -3.48 -23.67 -30.33
N ASN A 152 -4.55 -23.98 -29.59
CA ASN A 152 -5.55 -24.90 -30.16
C ASN A 152 -6.96 -24.67 -29.61
N LYS A 153 -7.89 -24.57 -30.56
CA LYS A 153 -9.32 -24.34 -30.44
C LYS A 153 -10.08 -25.66 -30.20
N VAL A 154 -11.34 -25.49 -29.81
CA VAL A 154 -12.47 -26.44 -29.74
C VAL A 154 -12.61 -27.08 -28.36
N GLY A 155 -13.70 -26.91 -27.62
CA GLY A 155 -15.04 -26.41 -27.94
C GLY A 155 -16.02 -27.14 -27.01
N GLY A 156 -17.02 -26.45 -26.47
CA GLY A 156 -18.02 -27.08 -25.63
C GLY A 156 -18.81 -26.07 -24.80
N GLU A 157 -19.96 -25.70 -25.34
CA GLU A 157 -20.99 -24.81 -24.80
C GLU A 157 -21.49 -25.27 -23.41
N ASN A 158 -21.86 -24.30 -22.57
CA ASN A 158 -23.24 -24.18 -22.11
C ASN A 158 -23.48 -22.83 -21.43
N GLU A 159 -24.48 -22.13 -21.96
CA GLU A 159 -25.08 -20.89 -21.47
C GLU A 159 -25.93 -21.12 -20.21
N ASP A 160 -26.03 -20.02 -19.47
CA ASP A 160 -27.16 -19.52 -18.69
C ASP A 160 -27.85 -20.38 -17.63
N LYS A 161 -27.86 -19.82 -16.41
CA LYS A 161 -29.13 -19.39 -15.80
C LYS A 161 -28.93 -18.22 -14.85
N SER A 162 -29.37 -17.06 -15.33
CA SER A 162 -30.00 -16.00 -14.57
C SER A 162 -31.13 -16.54 -13.68
N ASP A 163 -31.30 -15.91 -12.51
CA ASP A 163 -32.58 -15.88 -11.80
C ASP A 163 -32.77 -14.46 -11.27
N GLU A 164 -33.49 -13.65 -12.04
CA GLU A 164 -34.24 -12.49 -11.57
C GLU A 164 -35.71 -12.90 -11.42
N GLY A 165 -36.36 -12.38 -10.38
CA GLY A 165 -37.79 -12.49 -10.10
C GLY A 165 -38.02 -12.20 -8.61
N GLU A 166 -37.99 -10.94 -8.18
CA GLU A 166 -39.08 -9.95 -8.23
C GLU A 166 -40.28 -10.36 -7.36
N GLU A 167 -40.54 -9.60 -6.29
CA GLU A 167 -41.85 -8.94 -6.13
C GLU A 167 -41.80 -7.81 -5.10
N VAL A 168 -42.21 -6.64 -5.58
CA VAL A 168 -42.49 -5.40 -4.88
C VAL A 168 -43.88 -5.50 -4.23
N LYS A 169 -44.01 -5.04 -2.98
CA LYS A 169 -45.28 -4.45 -2.51
C LYS A 169 -45.03 -3.07 -1.92
N ASN A 170 -45.51 -2.09 -2.68
CA ASN A 170 -45.86 -0.76 -2.20
C ASN A 170 -46.99 -0.89 -1.18
N ASP A 171 -46.92 -0.11 -0.11
CA ASP A 171 -48.13 0.50 0.48
C ASP A 171 -47.82 1.97 0.77
N LYS A 172 -48.53 2.82 0.02
CA LYS A 172 -48.65 4.26 0.21
C LYS A 172 -50.05 4.45 0.79
N GLU A 173 -50.16 4.80 2.07
CA GLU A 173 -51.37 5.41 2.61
C GLU A 173 -51.08 6.89 2.91
N GLU A 174 -51.49 7.74 1.96
CA GLU A 174 -52.00 9.07 2.28
C GLU A 174 -53.43 8.90 2.81
N VAL A 175 -53.71 9.49 3.96
CA VAL A 175 -55.08 9.92 4.31
C VAL A 175 -55.05 11.43 4.47
N GLU A 176 -55.72 12.10 3.53
CA GLU A 176 -56.17 13.48 3.65
C GLU A 176 -57.36 13.63 4.61
N GLY A 177 -57.47 14.81 5.22
CA GLY A 177 -58.70 15.38 5.77
C GLY A 177 -58.84 15.24 7.30
N ALA A 178 -59.28 16.25 8.07
CA ALA A 178 -59.90 17.51 7.72
C ALA A 178 -59.96 18.43 8.97
N VAL A 179 -60.05 19.74 8.75
CA VAL A 179 -60.69 20.80 9.58
C VAL A 179 -60.83 20.63 11.10
N ASP A 180 -60.20 21.52 11.88
CA ASP A 180 -60.83 22.65 12.60
C ASP A 180 -59.72 23.61 13.12
#